data_AF-R6RPA9-F1
#
_entry.id   AF-R6RPA9-F1
#
_cell.length_a   1.000
_cell.length_b   1.000
_cell.length_c   1.000
_cell.angle_alpha   90.00
_cell.angle_beta   90.00
_cell.angle_gamma   90.00
#
_symmetry.space_group_name_H-M   'P 1'
#
loop_
_entity.id
_entity.type
_entity.pdbx_description
1 polymer ?
#
loop_
_entity_poly.entity_id
_entity_poly.type
_entity_poly.pdbx_seq_one_letter_code
_entity_poly.pdbx_strand_id
1 'polypeptide(L)'
;MNAKDIVSKEFDTVKRGGYDAAEVDTFLKDVSIEYKKLQNENEELEKKLEVLAEKIREYRKDEDALRDALLIAKKQGIAVVNEAKEDAEKIRKDAQEKAEKTIKDADALAAKKKELGEKNLAEANAKAKQTVDDANAKAAEIHTIMMQQTEREQIVLQRTRKEVQDYTNKILAAYSAHIENIKAMPKACENEFVINTVKEVEARKPEDSAFAKKPAPAPAKPAPEAKPAPAPAKPTPEAKPAPAPEKKAEEKVTGESVLFSLKNEKEEKNAPTSELEFGKNK
;
A
#
# COMPACT_ATOMS: atom_id res chain seq x y z
N MET A 1 77.19 73.52 -45.29
CA MET A 1 77.90 73.13 -46.52
C MET A 1 77.35 71.78 -46.93
N ASN A 2 77.03 71.59 -48.20
CA ASN A 2 76.83 70.27 -48.79
C ASN A 2 78.14 69.79 -49.44
N ALA A 3 78.19 68.53 -49.84
CA ALA A 3 79.35 67.94 -50.52
C ALA A 3 79.85 68.74 -51.75
N LYS A 4 78.96 69.44 -52.48
CA LYS A 4 79.33 70.32 -53.60
C LYS A 4 80.15 71.54 -53.14
N ASP A 5 79.71 72.19 -52.07
CA ASP A 5 80.29 73.40 -51.50
C ASP A 5 81.74 73.19 -51.01
N ILE A 6 82.09 71.93 -50.69
CA ILE A 6 83.44 71.50 -50.31
C ILE A 6 84.37 71.44 -51.53
N VAL A 7 83.89 70.95 -52.68
CA VAL A 7 84.67 70.84 -53.92
C VAL A 7 84.78 72.20 -54.62
N SER A 8 83.76 73.06 -54.51
CA SER A 8 83.79 74.42 -55.06
C SER A 8 84.43 75.45 -54.09
N LYS A 9 85.32 75.02 -53.19
CA LYS A 9 85.93 75.91 -52.20
C LYS A 9 87.31 76.40 -52.65
N GLU A 10 87.37 77.65 -53.07
CA GLU A 10 88.63 78.32 -53.40
C GLU A 10 89.34 78.85 -52.14
N PHE A 11 90.68 78.96 -52.21
CA PHE A 11 91.57 79.38 -51.12
C PHE A 11 92.65 80.36 -51.63
N ASP A 12 93.03 81.34 -50.81
CA ASP A 12 94.07 82.32 -51.13
C ASP A 12 95.48 81.70 -51.15
N THR A 13 96.31 82.07 -52.13
CA THR A 13 97.66 81.51 -52.30
C THR A 13 98.73 82.31 -51.54
N VAL A 14 99.56 81.60 -50.75
CA VAL A 14 100.61 82.21 -49.90
C VAL A 14 102.00 81.93 -50.46
N LYS A 15 102.79 82.98 -50.68
CA LYS A 15 104.04 82.96 -51.49
C LYS A 15 105.22 82.13 -50.95
N ARG A 16 105.12 81.53 -49.75
CA ARG A 16 106.19 80.72 -49.13
C ARG A 16 105.62 79.83 -48.03
N GLY A 17 105.69 78.51 -48.20
CA GLY A 17 105.26 77.53 -47.19
C GLY A 17 103.76 77.20 -47.18
N GLY A 18 103.05 77.42 -48.28
CA GLY A 18 101.69 76.90 -48.47
C GLY A 18 101.65 75.41 -48.83
N TYR A 19 100.46 74.80 -48.74
CA TYR A 19 100.20 73.42 -49.18
C TYR A 19 100.17 73.29 -50.71
N ASP A 20 100.36 72.08 -51.23
CA ASP A 20 100.19 71.80 -52.66
C ASP A 20 98.70 71.81 -53.04
N ALA A 21 98.34 72.62 -54.03
CA ALA A 21 96.98 72.73 -54.52
C ALA A 21 96.46 71.39 -55.10
N ALA A 22 97.31 70.57 -55.73
CA ALA A 22 96.88 69.29 -56.31
C ALA A 22 96.58 68.22 -55.23
N GLU A 23 97.32 68.24 -54.13
CA GLU A 23 97.07 67.38 -52.96
C GLU A 23 95.80 67.83 -52.22
N VAL A 24 95.65 69.14 -51.99
CA VAL A 24 94.44 69.74 -51.40
C VAL A 24 93.20 69.46 -52.24
N ASP A 25 93.26 69.64 -53.57
CA ASP A 25 92.16 69.33 -54.50
C ASP A 25 91.78 67.86 -54.48
N THR A 26 92.71 66.95 -54.18
CA THR A 26 92.42 65.52 -54.07
C THR A 26 91.74 65.22 -52.73
N PHE A 27 92.30 65.74 -51.63
CA PHE A 27 91.71 65.63 -50.30
C PHE A 27 90.29 66.22 -50.21
N LEU A 28 90.01 67.35 -50.88
CA LEU A 28 88.67 67.96 -50.93
C LEU A 28 87.65 67.08 -51.68
N LYS A 29 88.07 66.28 -52.66
CA LYS A 29 87.20 65.30 -53.34
C LYS A 29 86.87 64.14 -52.41
N ASP A 30 87.86 63.59 -51.71
CA ASP A 30 87.67 62.48 -50.77
C ASP A 30 86.79 62.92 -49.58
N VAL A 31 87.06 64.08 -48.99
CA VAL A 31 86.23 64.69 -47.95
C VAL A 31 84.81 64.98 -48.46
N SER A 32 84.63 65.40 -49.71
CA SER A 32 83.29 65.57 -50.31
C SER A 32 82.53 64.25 -50.44
N ILE A 33 83.20 63.17 -50.84
CA ILE A 33 82.62 61.82 -50.94
C ILE A 33 82.22 61.29 -49.56
N GLU A 34 83.12 61.37 -48.58
CA GLU A 34 82.85 60.93 -47.20
C GLU A 34 81.75 61.78 -46.55
N TYR A 35 81.74 63.11 -46.76
CA TYR A 35 80.68 64.00 -46.27
C TYR A 35 79.33 63.66 -46.89
N LYS A 36 79.28 63.38 -48.20
CA LYS A 36 78.04 62.97 -48.88
C LYS A 36 77.51 61.64 -48.37
N LYS A 37 78.41 60.68 -48.11
CA LYS A 37 78.08 59.39 -47.48
C LYS A 37 77.50 59.62 -46.08
N LEU A 38 78.16 60.41 -45.24
CA LEU A 38 77.69 60.76 -43.89
C LEU A 38 76.31 61.44 -43.92
N GLN A 39 76.09 62.32 -44.89
CA GLN A 39 74.82 63.03 -45.10
C GLN A 39 73.68 62.07 -45.49
N ASN A 40 73.95 61.12 -46.41
CA ASN A 40 73.00 60.06 -46.76
C ASN A 40 72.71 59.12 -45.56
N GLU A 41 73.74 58.72 -44.81
CA GLU A 41 73.62 57.84 -43.64
C GLU A 41 72.80 58.51 -42.53
N ASN A 42 73.00 59.80 -42.29
CA ASN A 42 72.19 60.57 -41.33
C ASN A 42 70.72 60.69 -41.78
N GLU A 43 70.47 60.99 -43.06
CA GLU A 43 69.11 60.97 -43.63
C GLU A 43 68.42 59.60 -43.49
N GLU A 44 69.15 58.49 -43.62
CA GLU A 44 68.61 57.14 -43.45
C GLU A 44 68.35 56.81 -41.97
N LEU A 45 69.21 57.29 -41.06
CA LEU A 45 69.03 57.16 -39.61
C LEU A 45 67.85 57.99 -39.09
N GLU A 46 67.64 59.21 -39.60
CA GLU A 46 66.48 60.05 -39.28
C GLU A 46 65.17 59.38 -39.72
N LYS A 47 65.11 58.83 -40.95
CA LYS A 47 63.95 58.06 -41.44
C LYS A 47 63.70 56.79 -40.61
N LYS A 48 64.76 56.09 -40.18
CA LYS A 48 64.64 54.93 -39.27
C LYS A 48 64.13 55.33 -37.89
N LEU A 49 64.58 56.47 -37.35
CA LEU A 49 64.11 57.00 -36.06
C LEU A 49 62.64 57.40 -36.11
N GLU A 50 62.19 58.03 -37.21
CA GLU A 50 60.78 58.38 -37.41
C GLU A 50 59.89 57.13 -37.41
N VAL A 51 60.22 56.12 -38.24
CA VAL A 51 59.47 54.85 -38.30
C VAL A 51 59.50 54.08 -36.98
N LEU A 52 60.59 54.13 -36.21
CA LEU A 52 60.63 53.55 -34.86
C LEU A 52 59.74 54.34 -33.88
N ALA A 53 59.74 55.67 -33.94
CA ALA A 53 58.92 56.51 -33.08
C ALA A 53 57.43 56.33 -33.35
N GLU A 54 57.02 56.14 -34.61
CA GLU A 54 55.65 55.78 -34.97
C GLU A 54 55.25 54.40 -34.42
N LYS A 55 56.07 53.36 -34.64
CA LYS A 55 55.79 52.02 -34.09
C LYS A 55 55.73 51.99 -32.56
N ILE A 56 56.52 52.82 -31.87
CA ILE A 56 56.44 52.97 -30.40
C ILE A 56 55.14 53.64 -29.97
N ARG A 57 54.57 54.56 -30.76
CA ARG A 57 53.23 55.14 -30.50
C ARG A 57 52.12 54.13 -30.79
N GLU A 58 52.24 53.36 -31.87
CA GLU A 58 51.33 52.30 -32.27
C GLU A 58 51.25 51.21 -31.19
N TYR A 59 52.38 50.60 -30.81
CA TYR A 59 52.42 49.58 -29.76
C TYR A 59 51.93 50.06 -28.39
N ARG A 60 52.10 51.36 -28.03
CA ARG A 60 51.52 51.91 -26.80
C ARG A 60 49.99 52.01 -26.87
N LYS A 61 49.46 52.47 -28.00
CA LYS A 61 48.02 52.53 -28.26
C LYS A 61 47.40 51.13 -28.25
N ASP A 62 48.08 50.15 -28.82
CA ASP A 62 47.66 48.75 -28.80
C ASP A 62 47.75 48.15 -27.38
N GLU A 63 48.80 48.46 -26.61
CA GLU A 63 48.92 48.02 -25.21
C GLU A 63 47.76 48.58 -24.36
N ASP A 64 47.42 49.86 -24.51
CA ASP A 64 46.28 50.47 -23.82
C ASP A 64 44.94 49.88 -24.28
N ALA A 65 44.75 49.61 -25.57
CA ALA A 65 43.58 48.91 -26.07
C ALA A 65 43.47 47.46 -25.53
N LEU A 66 44.59 46.74 -25.39
CA LEU A 66 44.63 45.41 -24.77
C LEU A 66 44.32 45.48 -23.26
N ARG A 67 44.84 46.49 -22.55
CA ARG A 67 44.54 46.72 -21.12
C ARG A 67 43.05 46.98 -20.92
N ASP A 68 42.43 47.83 -21.74
CA ASP A 68 40.99 48.10 -21.69
C ASP A 68 40.16 46.86 -22.04
N ALA A 69 40.54 46.10 -23.08
CA ALA A 69 39.89 44.85 -23.44
C ALA A 69 39.95 43.81 -22.30
N LEU A 70 41.10 43.70 -21.62
CA LEU A 70 41.26 42.83 -20.44
C LEU A 70 40.43 43.30 -19.24
N LEU A 71 40.31 44.61 -19.01
CA LEU A 71 39.45 45.17 -17.96
C LEU A 71 37.96 44.95 -18.25
N ILE A 72 37.54 45.08 -19.51
CA ILE A 72 36.17 44.78 -19.95
C ILE A 72 35.89 43.29 -19.81
N ALA A 73 36.78 42.41 -20.29
CA ALA A 73 36.62 40.96 -20.17
C ALA A 73 36.56 40.51 -18.70
N LYS A 74 37.39 41.09 -17.82
CA LYS A 74 37.33 40.84 -16.37
C LYS A 74 36.01 41.28 -15.74
N LYS A 75 35.50 42.48 -16.10
CA LYS A 75 34.19 42.96 -15.63
C LYS A 75 33.06 42.04 -16.11
N GLN A 76 33.06 41.65 -17.39
CA GLN A 76 32.06 40.76 -17.96
C GLN A 76 32.08 39.37 -17.31
N GLY A 77 33.27 38.80 -17.08
CA GLY A 77 33.42 37.53 -16.38
C GLY A 77 32.87 37.57 -14.94
N ILE A 78 33.10 38.67 -14.22
CA ILE A 78 32.51 38.87 -12.88
C ILE A 78 30.99 39.02 -12.96
N ALA A 79 30.46 39.77 -13.94
CA ALA A 79 29.03 39.94 -14.14
C ALA A 79 28.33 38.60 -14.39
N VAL A 80 28.80 37.81 -15.36
CA VAL A 80 28.26 36.48 -15.70
C VAL A 80 28.34 35.51 -14.50
N VAL A 81 29.43 35.55 -13.73
CA VAL A 81 29.58 34.72 -12.51
C VAL A 81 28.63 35.15 -11.38
N ASN A 82 28.24 36.41 -11.31
CA ASN A 82 27.26 36.89 -10.33
C ASN A 82 25.82 36.61 -10.78
N GLU A 83 25.48 36.89 -12.04
CA GLU A 83 24.19 36.57 -12.66
C GLU A 83 23.87 35.06 -12.53
N ALA A 84 24.83 34.20 -12.86
CA ALA A 84 24.69 32.74 -12.70
C ALA A 84 24.52 32.29 -11.23
N LYS A 85 25.03 33.05 -10.24
CA LYS A 85 24.79 32.78 -8.81
C LYS A 85 23.40 33.24 -8.38
N GLU A 86 22.98 34.44 -8.78
CA GLU A 86 21.66 34.98 -8.47
C GLU A 86 20.55 34.09 -9.05
N ASP A 87 20.71 33.62 -10.29
CA ASP A 87 19.76 32.67 -10.90
C ASP A 87 19.83 31.29 -10.25
N ALA A 88 21.01 30.78 -9.88
CA ALA A 88 21.11 29.57 -9.07
C ALA A 88 20.50 29.73 -7.65
N GLU A 89 20.44 30.95 -7.10
CA GLU A 89 19.75 31.25 -5.84
C GLU A 89 18.24 31.34 -6.02
N LYS A 90 17.75 31.99 -7.08
CA LYS A 90 16.33 31.94 -7.47
C LYS A 90 15.87 30.50 -7.68
N ILE A 91 16.58 29.71 -8.49
CA ILE A 91 16.23 28.31 -8.77
C ILE A 91 16.21 27.46 -7.49
N ARG A 92 17.19 27.62 -6.60
CA ARG A 92 17.19 26.92 -5.30
C ARG A 92 16.01 27.33 -4.42
N LYS A 93 15.72 28.63 -4.32
CA LYS A 93 14.60 29.17 -3.52
C LYS A 93 13.24 28.73 -4.06
N ASP A 94 13.03 28.84 -5.37
CA ASP A 94 11.86 28.34 -6.08
C ASP A 94 11.63 26.83 -5.87
N ALA A 95 12.70 26.04 -5.93
CA ALA A 95 12.64 24.59 -5.70
C ALA A 95 12.33 24.26 -4.24
N GLN A 96 12.90 25.00 -3.29
CA GLN A 96 12.60 24.87 -1.86
C GLN A 96 11.15 25.25 -1.54
N GLU A 97 10.65 26.38 -2.04
CA GLU A 97 9.26 26.81 -1.84
C GLU A 97 8.26 25.83 -2.45
N LYS A 98 8.55 25.28 -3.65
CA LYS A 98 7.74 24.24 -4.28
C LYS A 98 7.77 22.93 -3.46
N ALA A 99 8.94 22.49 -3.01
CA ALA A 99 9.07 21.29 -2.18
C ALA A 99 8.37 21.43 -0.82
N GLU A 100 8.58 22.54 -0.11
CA GLU A 100 7.88 22.86 1.14
C GLU A 100 6.37 22.89 0.96
N LYS A 101 5.87 23.48 -0.13
CA LYS A 101 4.44 23.48 -0.44
C LYS A 101 3.93 22.05 -0.68
N THR A 102 4.62 21.25 -1.49
CA THR A 102 4.24 19.86 -1.75
C THR A 102 4.23 19.01 -0.47
N ILE A 103 5.18 19.23 0.44
CA ILE A 103 5.19 18.57 1.77
C ILE A 103 3.98 19.02 2.60
N LYS A 104 3.74 20.32 2.74
CA LYS A 104 2.59 20.87 3.51
C LYS A 104 1.24 20.41 2.95
N ASP A 105 1.09 20.37 1.62
CA ASP A 105 -0.11 19.86 0.94
C ASP A 105 -0.27 18.34 1.17
N ALA A 106 0.82 17.56 1.14
CA ALA A 106 0.81 16.12 1.41
C ALA A 106 0.49 15.80 2.89
N ASP A 107 1.08 16.53 3.83
CA ASP A 107 0.81 16.40 5.27
C ASP A 107 -0.64 16.77 5.61
N ALA A 108 -1.16 17.84 5.02
CA ALA A 108 -2.57 18.23 5.17
C ALA A 108 -3.52 17.16 4.61
N LEU A 109 -3.19 16.55 3.47
CA LEU A 109 -3.94 15.43 2.89
C LEU A 109 -3.82 14.15 3.75
N ALA A 110 -2.66 13.88 4.35
CA ALA A 110 -2.46 12.75 5.25
C ALA A 110 -3.24 12.92 6.56
N ALA A 111 -3.18 14.11 7.18
CA ALA A 111 -3.96 14.46 8.37
C ALA A 111 -5.46 14.35 8.10
N LYS A 112 -5.96 14.91 6.99
CA LYS A 112 -7.37 14.83 6.60
C LYS A 112 -7.83 13.38 6.31
N LYS A 113 -6.97 12.56 5.69
CA LYS A 113 -7.25 11.12 5.50
C LYS A 113 -7.29 10.37 6.83
N LYS A 114 -6.39 10.68 7.76
CA LYS A 114 -6.38 10.11 9.11
C LYS A 114 -7.65 10.48 9.87
N GLU A 115 -8.00 11.77 9.93
CA GLU A 115 -9.21 12.26 10.61
C GLU A 115 -10.49 11.62 10.05
N LEU A 116 -10.60 11.51 8.72
CA LEU A 116 -11.73 10.85 8.05
C LEU A 116 -11.75 9.33 8.32
N GLY A 117 -10.59 8.68 8.37
CA GLY A 117 -10.46 7.29 8.78
C GLY A 117 -10.91 7.06 10.22
N GLU A 118 -10.47 7.92 11.15
CA GLU A 118 -10.84 7.87 12.57
C GLU A 118 -12.35 8.11 12.77
N LYS A 119 -12.95 9.06 12.04
CA LYS A 119 -14.41 9.28 12.04
C LYS A 119 -15.17 8.08 11.50
N ASN A 120 -14.80 7.55 10.33
CA ASN A 120 -15.45 6.36 9.76
C ASN A 120 -15.37 5.15 10.70
N LEU A 121 -14.23 4.96 11.38
CA LEU A 121 -14.03 3.87 12.34
C LEU A 121 -14.84 4.08 13.62
N ALA A 122 -14.93 5.32 14.12
CA ALA A 122 -15.78 5.68 15.26
C ALA A 122 -17.27 5.50 14.95
N GLU A 123 -17.75 5.94 13.78
CA GLU A 123 -19.13 5.74 13.32
C GLU A 123 -19.47 4.26 13.12
N ALA A 124 -18.56 3.48 12.52
CA ALA A 124 -18.72 2.04 12.37
C ALA A 124 -18.80 1.34 13.73
N ASN A 125 -17.93 1.69 14.68
CA ASN A 125 -17.93 1.14 16.04
C ASN A 125 -19.20 1.55 16.81
N ALA A 126 -19.65 2.79 16.70
CA ALA A 126 -20.89 3.27 17.34
C ALA A 126 -22.12 2.50 16.82
N LYS A 127 -22.22 2.33 15.49
CA LYS A 127 -23.30 1.58 14.84
C LYS A 127 -23.25 0.09 15.15
N ALA A 128 -22.05 -0.51 15.20
CA ALA A 128 -21.86 -1.90 15.62
C ALA A 128 -22.30 -2.09 17.08
N LYS A 129 -21.88 -1.18 17.99
CA LYS A 129 -22.31 -1.21 19.39
C LYS A 129 -23.83 -1.07 19.50
N GLN A 130 -24.46 -0.10 18.83
CA GLN A 130 -25.92 0.05 18.83
C GLN A 130 -26.61 -1.24 18.36
N THR A 131 -26.11 -1.87 17.30
CA THR A 131 -26.69 -3.12 16.78
C THR A 131 -26.60 -4.27 17.79
N VAL A 132 -25.51 -4.34 18.57
CA VAL A 132 -25.33 -5.31 19.67
C VAL A 132 -26.21 -4.97 20.87
N ASP A 133 -26.28 -3.70 21.28
CA ASP A 133 -27.11 -3.23 22.39
C ASP A 133 -28.62 -3.50 22.07
N ASP A 134 -29.08 -3.18 20.86
CA ASP A 134 -30.45 -3.46 20.37
C ASP A 134 -30.77 -4.96 20.29
N ALA A 135 -29.80 -5.80 19.91
CA ALA A 135 -29.96 -7.25 19.88
C ALA A 135 -30.02 -7.87 21.28
N ASN A 136 -29.18 -7.37 22.20
CA ASN A 136 -29.17 -7.79 23.60
C ASN A 136 -30.46 -7.40 24.32
N ALA A 137 -31.01 -6.21 24.06
CA ALA A 137 -32.30 -5.77 24.59
C ALA A 137 -33.43 -6.73 24.18
N LYS A 138 -33.54 -7.03 22.88
CA LYS A 138 -34.52 -7.98 22.34
C LYS A 138 -34.33 -9.40 22.89
N ALA A 139 -33.08 -9.84 23.07
CA ALA A 139 -32.79 -11.13 23.69
C ALA A 139 -33.26 -11.18 25.17
N ALA A 140 -33.09 -10.09 25.92
CA ALA A 140 -33.57 -9.99 27.31
C ALA A 140 -35.11 -9.94 27.40
N GLU A 141 -35.78 -9.26 26.48
CA GLU A 141 -37.25 -9.27 26.35
C GLU A 141 -37.76 -10.68 26.06
N ILE A 142 -37.22 -11.35 25.04
CA ILE A 142 -37.57 -12.73 24.66
C ILE A 142 -37.32 -13.70 25.83
N HIS A 143 -36.18 -13.60 26.51
CA HIS A 143 -35.87 -14.41 27.69
C HIS A 143 -36.88 -14.19 28.82
N THR A 144 -37.27 -12.93 29.07
CA THR A 144 -38.26 -12.58 30.10
C THR A 144 -39.64 -13.16 29.78
N ILE A 145 -40.08 -13.07 28.53
CA ILE A 145 -41.35 -13.66 28.07
C ILE A 145 -41.30 -15.19 28.16
N MET A 146 -40.21 -15.82 27.72
CA MET A 146 -40.00 -17.27 27.78
C MET A 146 -40.00 -17.80 29.22
N MET A 147 -39.37 -17.09 30.15
CA MET A 147 -39.40 -17.42 31.59
C MET A 147 -40.82 -17.35 32.15
N GLN A 148 -41.57 -16.27 31.88
CA GLN A 148 -42.96 -16.15 32.32
C GLN A 148 -43.88 -17.22 31.71
N GLN A 149 -43.68 -17.59 30.44
CA GLN A 149 -44.42 -18.68 29.81
C GLN A 149 -44.09 -20.03 30.47
N THR A 150 -42.80 -20.31 30.66
CA THR A 150 -42.31 -21.54 31.31
C THR A 150 -42.86 -21.68 32.74
N GLU A 151 -42.89 -20.59 33.51
CA GLU A 151 -43.45 -20.56 34.86
C GLU A 151 -44.97 -20.84 34.85
N ARG A 152 -45.74 -20.22 33.94
CA ARG A 152 -47.17 -20.50 33.78
C ARG A 152 -47.43 -21.96 33.41
N GLU A 153 -46.66 -22.51 32.47
CA GLU A 153 -46.75 -23.91 32.06
C GLU A 153 -46.41 -24.87 33.21
N GLN A 154 -45.37 -24.56 34.01
CA GLN A 154 -45.04 -25.32 35.21
C GLN A 154 -46.15 -25.28 36.27
N ILE A 155 -46.77 -24.12 36.51
CA ILE A 155 -47.91 -23.98 37.45
C ILE A 155 -49.10 -24.83 36.98
N VAL A 156 -49.44 -24.80 35.69
CA VAL A 156 -50.49 -25.64 35.12
C VAL A 156 -50.16 -27.13 35.28
N LEU A 157 -48.94 -27.55 34.92
CA LEU A 157 -48.50 -28.94 35.04
C LEU A 157 -48.49 -29.43 36.50
N GLN A 158 -48.07 -28.60 37.46
CA GLN A 158 -48.15 -28.93 38.89
C GLN A 158 -49.60 -29.08 39.35
N ARG A 159 -50.48 -28.15 38.94
CA ARG A 159 -51.91 -28.21 39.26
C ARG A 159 -52.57 -29.48 38.69
N THR A 160 -52.37 -29.79 37.42
CA THR A 160 -52.94 -30.99 36.80
C THR A 160 -52.38 -32.28 37.42
N ARG A 161 -51.09 -32.31 37.78
CA ARG A 161 -50.52 -33.43 38.55
C ARG A 161 -51.22 -33.61 39.90
N LYS A 162 -51.48 -32.52 40.63
CA LYS A 162 -52.23 -32.57 41.88
C LYS A 162 -53.68 -33.03 41.67
N GLU A 163 -54.38 -32.50 40.68
CA GLU A 163 -55.77 -32.90 40.38
C GLU A 163 -55.86 -34.40 40.01
N VAL A 164 -54.86 -34.94 39.30
CA VAL A 164 -54.73 -36.39 39.04
C VAL A 164 -54.41 -37.19 40.31
N GLN A 165 -53.56 -36.68 41.21
CA GLN A 165 -53.29 -37.31 42.50
C GLN A 165 -54.53 -37.32 43.41
N ASP A 166 -55.23 -36.19 43.52
CA ASP A 166 -56.47 -36.07 44.31
C ASP A 166 -57.58 -36.98 43.75
N TYR A 167 -57.70 -37.10 42.43
CA TYR A 167 -58.60 -38.06 41.78
C TYR A 167 -58.21 -39.52 42.04
N THR A 168 -56.91 -39.85 41.97
CA THR A 168 -56.38 -41.19 42.28
C THR A 168 -56.63 -41.55 43.74
N ASN A 169 -56.37 -40.63 44.66
CA ASN A 169 -56.65 -40.78 46.09
C ASN A 169 -58.15 -40.98 46.36
N LYS A 170 -59.02 -40.24 45.67
CA LYS A 170 -60.48 -40.41 45.75
C LYS A 170 -60.95 -41.78 45.24
N ILE A 171 -60.36 -42.29 44.16
CA ILE A 171 -60.62 -43.65 43.68
C ILE A 171 -60.13 -44.68 44.70
N LEU A 172 -58.91 -44.56 45.20
CA LEU A 172 -58.35 -45.49 46.19
C LEU A 172 -59.19 -45.52 47.49
N ALA A 173 -59.64 -44.36 47.97
CA ALA A 173 -60.53 -44.25 49.14
C ALA A 173 -61.92 -44.87 48.89
N ALA A 174 -62.48 -44.73 47.68
CA ALA A 174 -63.72 -45.40 47.31
C ALA A 174 -63.55 -46.93 47.25
N TYR A 175 -62.44 -47.41 46.67
CA TYR A 175 -62.11 -48.84 46.66
C TYR A 175 -61.86 -49.40 48.07
N SER A 176 -61.16 -48.69 48.95
CA SER A 176 -60.97 -49.14 50.34
C SER A 176 -62.29 -49.18 51.11
N ALA A 177 -63.16 -48.18 50.94
CA ALA A 177 -64.50 -48.19 51.53
C ALA A 177 -65.38 -49.32 50.98
N HIS A 178 -65.29 -49.66 49.69
CA HIS A 178 -65.95 -50.84 49.13
C HIS A 178 -65.39 -52.14 49.74
N ILE A 179 -64.07 -52.26 49.91
CA ILE A 179 -63.43 -53.42 50.54
C ILE A 179 -63.85 -53.56 52.00
N GLU A 180 -63.98 -52.47 52.76
CA GLU A 180 -64.47 -52.49 54.14
C GLU A 180 -65.95 -52.84 54.24
N ASN A 181 -66.80 -52.29 53.37
CA ASN A 181 -68.21 -52.68 53.28
C ASN A 181 -68.38 -54.17 52.95
N ILE A 182 -67.58 -54.71 52.02
CA ILE A 182 -67.57 -56.15 51.70
C ILE A 182 -67.10 -56.98 52.92
N LYS A 183 -66.08 -56.52 53.65
CA LYS A 183 -65.64 -57.16 54.91
C LYS A 183 -66.67 -57.06 56.04
N ALA A 184 -67.60 -56.10 56.00
CA ALA A 184 -68.68 -55.94 56.97
C ALA A 184 -69.93 -56.80 56.66
N MET A 185 -70.08 -57.27 55.41
CA MET A 185 -71.21 -58.10 54.99
C MET A 185 -71.36 -59.50 55.65
N PRO A 186 -70.43 -60.07 56.44
CA PRO A 186 -70.72 -61.28 57.23
C PRO A 186 -71.74 -61.09 58.36
N LYS A 187 -72.03 -59.86 58.82
CA LYS A 187 -72.85 -59.62 60.04
C LYS A 187 -74.29 -59.16 59.81
N ALA A 188 -74.73 -59.05 58.55
CA ALA A 188 -76.09 -58.62 58.21
C ALA A 188 -76.97 -59.76 57.63
N CYS A 189 -76.46 -60.99 57.57
CA CYS A 189 -77.14 -62.12 56.93
C CYS A 189 -76.95 -63.45 57.70
N GLU A 190 -76.84 -63.39 59.03
CA GLU A 190 -76.83 -64.57 59.90
C GLU A 190 -78.20 -64.74 60.57
N ASN A 191 -79.00 -65.65 59.99
CA ASN A 191 -80.29 -66.07 60.52
C ASN A 191 -80.07 -67.42 61.26
N GLU A 192 -80.56 -67.57 62.49
CA GLU A 192 -80.11 -68.64 63.43
C GLU A 192 -80.19 -70.08 62.89
N PHE A 193 -81.06 -70.31 61.90
CA PHE A 193 -81.33 -71.61 61.29
C PHE A 193 -80.08 -72.35 60.77
N VAL A 194 -79.07 -71.61 60.25
CA VAL A 194 -77.86 -72.22 59.65
C VAL A 194 -76.94 -72.85 60.70
N ILE A 195 -76.93 -72.33 61.93
CA ILE A 195 -76.02 -72.76 63.01
C ILE A 195 -76.30 -74.21 63.43
N ASN A 196 -77.57 -74.63 63.41
CA ASN A 196 -77.95 -76.00 63.78
C ASN A 196 -77.59 -77.02 62.69
N THR A 197 -77.73 -76.64 61.41
CA THR A 197 -77.40 -77.55 60.29
C THR A 197 -75.90 -77.84 60.13
N VAL A 198 -75.01 -76.95 60.59
CA VAL A 198 -73.55 -77.20 60.51
C VAL A 198 -73.11 -78.19 61.60
N LYS A 199 -73.63 -78.06 62.83
CA LYS A 199 -73.30 -78.94 63.97
C LYS A 199 -73.62 -80.41 63.74
N GLU A 200 -74.60 -80.72 62.89
CA GLU A 200 -74.99 -82.10 62.56
C GLU A 200 -74.08 -82.73 61.47
N VAL A 201 -73.37 -81.90 60.69
CA VAL A 201 -72.47 -82.34 59.61
C VAL A 201 -71.02 -82.53 60.10
N GLU A 202 -70.59 -81.83 61.15
CA GLU A 202 -69.27 -82.02 61.78
C GLU A 202 -69.07 -83.40 62.45
N ALA A 203 -70.12 -84.22 62.55
CA ALA A 203 -70.11 -85.50 63.25
C ALA A 203 -69.49 -86.70 62.49
N ARG A 204 -68.94 -86.51 61.27
CA ARG A 204 -68.25 -87.58 60.51
C ARG A 204 -66.96 -87.10 59.82
N LYS A 205 -65.80 -87.55 60.34
CA LYS A 205 -64.50 -87.55 59.63
C LYS A 205 -64.44 -88.74 58.64
N PRO A 206 -63.74 -88.63 57.49
CA PRO A 206 -62.26 -88.66 57.41
C PRO A 206 -61.67 -87.33 56.92
N GLU A 207 -60.56 -86.82 57.47
CA GLU A 207 -59.15 -87.26 57.29
C GLU A 207 -58.54 -86.93 55.90
N ASP A 208 -57.93 -85.74 55.86
CA ASP A 208 -56.69 -85.33 55.17
C ASP A 208 -56.51 -85.55 53.66
N SER A 209 -56.93 -84.53 52.92
CA SER A 209 -56.01 -83.62 52.21
C SER A 209 -54.86 -84.28 51.40
N ALA A 210 -55.19 -84.78 50.20
CA ALA A 210 -54.22 -85.12 49.18
C ALA A 210 -54.42 -84.32 47.87
N PHE A 211 -53.50 -83.38 47.63
CA PHE A 211 -52.75 -83.22 46.37
C PHE A 211 -53.51 -83.27 45.01
N ALA A 212 -53.62 -82.15 44.27
CA ALA A 212 -53.37 -82.11 42.81
C ALA A 212 -53.44 -80.72 42.12
N LYS A 213 -52.41 -80.42 41.31
CA LYS A 213 -52.37 -80.00 39.86
C LYS A 213 -53.39 -78.93 39.34
N LYS A 214 -52.99 -77.88 38.60
CA LYS A 214 -52.51 -77.80 37.17
C LYS A 214 -53.54 -78.32 36.14
N PRO A 215 -53.66 -77.78 34.88
CA PRO A 215 -52.84 -76.76 34.18
C PRO A 215 -53.66 -75.71 33.35
N ALA A 216 -53.03 -75.03 32.36
CA ALA A 216 -53.66 -74.23 31.28
C ALA A 216 -53.92 -75.06 30.00
N PRO A 217 -54.72 -74.59 28.99
CA PRO A 217 -54.14 -74.04 27.72
C PRO A 217 -55.04 -73.04 26.89
N ALA A 218 -54.65 -72.71 25.64
CA ALA A 218 -55.35 -71.89 24.58
C ALA A 218 -55.93 -72.78 23.41
N PRO A 219 -56.41 -72.36 22.18
CA PRO A 219 -56.25 -71.17 21.26
C PRO A 219 -57.60 -70.42 20.93
N ALA A 220 -58.03 -69.79 19.79
CA ALA A 220 -57.72 -69.58 18.33
C ALA A 220 -58.32 -68.19 17.82
N LYS A 221 -58.23 -67.57 16.60
CA LYS A 221 -58.01 -67.82 15.13
C LYS A 221 -59.25 -68.26 14.28
N PRO A 222 -59.41 -67.94 12.94
CA PRO A 222 -58.70 -67.00 12.00
C PRO A 222 -59.47 -66.29 10.78
N ALA A 223 -58.82 -65.28 10.12
CA ALA A 223 -58.82 -64.89 8.65
C ALA A 223 -60.07 -64.28 7.91
N PRO A 224 -60.02 -63.71 6.65
CA PRO A 224 -58.92 -63.46 5.66
C PRO A 224 -58.84 -62.07 4.88
N GLU A 225 -57.68 -61.79 4.20
CA GLU A 225 -57.36 -60.95 2.98
C GLU A 225 -57.74 -59.43 2.85
N ALA A 226 -57.13 -58.52 2.03
CA ALA A 226 -56.21 -58.59 0.84
C ALA A 226 -55.11 -57.44 0.74
N LYS A 227 -54.53 -57.16 -0.45
CA LYS A 227 -53.34 -56.28 -0.79
C LYS A 227 -53.68 -55.15 -1.84
N PRO A 228 -52.81 -54.18 -2.30
CA PRO A 228 -51.32 -54.05 -2.29
C PRO A 228 -50.72 -52.65 -1.90
N ALA A 229 -49.49 -52.28 -2.37
CA ALA A 229 -48.60 -51.16 -1.93
C ALA A 229 -48.27 -50.15 -3.12
N PRO A 230 -47.22 -49.26 -3.18
CA PRO A 230 -45.92 -49.17 -2.43
C PRO A 230 -45.22 -47.79 -2.15
N ALA A 231 -44.17 -47.83 -1.30
CA ALA A 231 -42.88 -47.05 -1.32
C ALA A 231 -42.85 -45.51 -1.04
N PRO A 232 -41.67 -44.90 -0.69
CA PRO A 232 -40.31 -45.45 -0.54
C PRO A 232 -39.53 -45.19 0.80
N ALA A 233 -38.56 -46.09 1.07
CA ALA A 233 -37.19 -45.97 1.62
C ALA A 233 -36.71 -44.80 2.54
N LYS A 234 -35.65 -44.91 3.37
CA LYS A 234 -34.88 -46.03 4.03
C LYS A 234 -33.77 -45.40 4.94
N PRO A 235 -33.48 -45.89 6.17
CA PRO A 235 -32.45 -45.30 7.06
C PRO A 235 -31.14 -46.11 7.23
N THR A 236 -30.10 -45.47 7.79
CA THR A 236 -28.87 -46.02 8.47
C THR A 236 -27.90 -46.89 7.62
N PRO A 237 -26.64 -47.16 8.06
CA PRO A 237 -25.90 -46.81 9.30
C PRO A 237 -24.73 -45.79 9.02
N GLU A 238 -23.52 -45.69 9.60
CA GLU A 238 -22.69 -46.50 10.55
C GLU A 238 -21.68 -45.62 11.35
N ALA A 239 -20.47 -46.12 11.70
CA ALA A 239 -19.64 -45.68 12.85
C ALA A 239 -18.11 -45.46 12.59
N LYS A 240 -17.38 -45.11 13.66
CA LYS A 240 -15.92 -44.78 13.81
C LYS A 240 -15.02 -46.05 13.92
N PRO A 241 -13.65 -46.01 13.79
CA PRO A 241 -12.71 -45.26 14.67
C PRO A 241 -11.38 -44.73 14.04
N ALA A 242 -10.38 -44.36 14.87
CA ALA A 242 -9.10 -43.66 14.57
C ALA A 242 -7.86 -44.62 14.69
N PRO A 243 -6.54 -44.25 14.71
CA PRO A 243 -5.86 -43.01 15.19
C PRO A 243 -4.66 -42.47 14.31
N ALA A 244 -3.72 -41.72 14.92
CA ALA A 244 -2.64 -40.86 14.34
C ALA A 244 -1.26 -41.60 14.17
N PRO A 245 -0.03 -41.00 13.94
CA PRO A 245 0.46 -39.61 14.22
C PRO A 245 1.56 -38.98 13.29
N GLU A 246 2.11 -37.80 13.70
CA GLU A 246 3.41 -37.17 13.32
C GLU A 246 3.62 -36.62 11.86
N LYS A 247 4.57 -35.71 11.51
CA LYS A 247 5.69 -35.02 12.22
C LYS A 247 6.02 -33.60 11.67
N LYS A 248 7.03 -32.95 12.26
CA LYS A 248 7.50 -31.53 12.12
C LYS A 248 8.57 -31.32 11.02
N ALA A 249 8.63 -30.13 10.39
CA ALA A 249 9.82 -29.57 9.69
C ALA A 249 9.77 -28.03 9.53
N GLU A 250 10.91 -27.38 9.24
CA GLU A 250 11.12 -25.91 9.13
C GLU A 250 12.06 -25.55 7.94
N GLU A 251 12.27 -24.24 7.69
CA GLU A 251 13.49 -23.61 7.13
C GLU A 251 13.63 -23.25 5.60
N LYS A 252 14.11 -22.00 5.37
CA LYS A 252 14.72 -21.33 4.16
C LYS A 252 13.93 -21.32 2.83
N VAL A 253 13.84 -20.22 2.04
CA VAL A 253 14.74 -19.08 1.68
C VAL A 253 15.79 -19.40 0.61
N THR A 254 15.46 -19.01 -0.63
CA THR A 254 16.26 -18.55 -1.79
C THR A 254 15.25 -18.25 -2.92
N GLY A 255 15.55 -17.54 -4.01
CA GLY A 255 16.75 -16.89 -4.51
C GLY A 255 16.46 -16.44 -5.96
N GLU A 256 17.16 -15.43 -6.48
CA GLU A 256 16.81 -14.78 -7.76
C GLU A 256 16.75 -15.72 -8.97
N SER A 257 15.83 -15.44 -9.91
CA SER A 257 15.99 -15.81 -11.31
C SER A 257 15.41 -14.72 -12.21
N VAL A 258 16.29 -14.03 -12.94
CA VAL A 258 15.93 -13.01 -13.94
C VAL A 258 15.78 -13.69 -15.29
N LEU A 259 14.62 -13.57 -15.94
CA LEU A 259 14.48 -13.92 -17.36
C LEU A 259 13.44 -13.04 -18.08
N PHE A 260 13.88 -11.86 -18.48
CA PHE A 260 13.20 -11.02 -19.46
C PHE A 260 13.62 -11.44 -20.88
N SER A 261 12.67 -11.80 -21.74
CA SER A 261 12.84 -11.76 -23.21
C SER A 261 11.50 -11.80 -23.94
N LEU A 262 11.35 -10.92 -24.93
CA LEU A 262 10.22 -10.84 -25.85
C LEU A 262 10.38 -11.85 -26.99
N LYS A 263 9.28 -12.35 -27.56
CA LYS A 263 9.10 -12.34 -29.03
C LYS A 263 7.64 -12.56 -29.49
N ASN A 264 7.10 -11.57 -30.21
CA ASN A 264 6.28 -11.63 -31.45
C ASN A 264 5.62 -10.25 -31.60
N GLU A 265 6.09 -9.37 -32.50
CA GLU A 265 5.91 -9.41 -33.97
C GLU A 265 4.42 -9.37 -34.36
N LYS A 266 3.93 -8.30 -34.99
CA LYS A 266 4.48 -7.77 -36.24
C LYS A 266 4.67 -6.25 -36.30
N GLU A 267 5.64 -5.84 -37.10
CA GLU A 267 5.67 -4.52 -37.74
C GLU A 267 4.78 -4.52 -38.99
N GLU A 268 4.35 -3.35 -39.44
CA GLU A 268 4.55 -2.99 -40.85
C GLU A 268 4.88 -1.50 -40.95
N LYS A 269 5.96 -1.19 -41.67
CA LYS A 269 6.46 0.17 -41.90
C LYS A 269 6.25 0.53 -43.36
N ASN A 270 5.95 1.80 -43.64
CA ASN A 270 6.95 2.59 -44.35
C ASN A 270 6.79 4.10 -44.17
N ALA A 271 7.87 4.81 -44.47
CA ALA A 271 8.09 6.23 -44.20
C ALA A 271 7.92 7.08 -45.49
N PRO A 272 8.05 8.42 -45.44
CA PRO A 272 7.44 9.30 -46.42
C PRO A 272 8.28 9.55 -47.68
N THR A 273 7.60 10.02 -48.74
CA THR A 273 8.22 10.78 -49.83
C THR A 273 7.51 12.12 -49.98
N SER A 274 8.30 13.18 -50.15
CA SER A 274 7.83 14.54 -50.36
C SER A 274 8.25 15.00 -51.75
N GLU A 275 7.31 15.30 -52.65
CA GLU A 275 7.54 16.25 -53.74
C GLU A 275 6.25 16.71 -54.44
N LEU A 276 6.25 18.00 -54.82
CA LEU A 276 5.60 18.66 -55.95
C LEU A 276 4.35 18.00 -56.62
N GLU A 277 3.21 18.69 -56.54
CA GLU A 277 2.32 18.88 -57.71
C GLU A 277 1.93 20.36 -57.84
N PHE A 278 1.68 20.78 -59.10
CA PHE A 278 1.36 22.17 -59.45
C PHE A 278 -0.13 22.51 -59.25
N GLY A 279 -0.44 23.81 -59.17
CA GLY A 279 -1.78 24.30 -58.90
C GLY A 279 -2.83 23.98 -59.98
N LYS A 280 -4.10 23.92 -59.56
CA LYS A 280 -5.27 23.92 -60.44
C LYS A 280 -6.15 25.13 -60.15
N ASN A 281 -6.40 25.93 -61.18
CA ASN A 281 -7.31 27.07 -61.13
C ASN A 281 -8.77 26.59 -61.02
N LYS A 282 -9.54 27.17 -60.11
CA LYS A 282 -10.80 27.88 -60.44
C LYS A 282 -11.32 28.68 -59.25
#